data_AF-A0A427AZR6-F1
#
_entry.id   AF-A0A427AZR6-F1
#
_cell.length_a   1.000
_cell.length_b   1.000
_cell.length_c   1.000
_cell.angle_alpha   90.00
_cell.angle_beta   90.00
_cell.angle_gamma   90.00
#
_symmetry.space_group_name_H-M   'P 1'
#
loop_
_entity.id
_entity.type
_entity.pdbx_description
1 polymer ?
#
loop_
_entity_poly.entity_id
_entity_poly.type
_entity_poly.pdbx_seq_one_letter_code
_entity_poly.pdbx_strand_id
1 'polypeptide(L)'
;MQASRTSRASLVKGSSRSLTNSGAQQALIAHWQGIVKSLDTFLHTLKANHVPPFLVRKVFTQIFSFINVQLFNSLLLRRECCSFSNGEYVKAGLAELENWCSKATDEVILLVPD
;
A
#
# COMPACT_ATOMS: atom_id res chain seq x y z
N MET A 1 17.79 40.47 -2.99
CA MET A 1 17.88 39.84 -1.67
C MET A 1 17.01 40.64 -0.71
N GLN A 2 16.01 40.04 -0.08
CA GLN A 2 15.46 40.50 1.19
C GLN A 2 14.74 39.33 1.87
N ALA A 3 15.26 38.89 3.01
CA ALA A 3 14.65 37.88 3.88
C ALA A 3 14.03 38.58 5.10
N SER A 4 12.91 38.05 5.60
CA SER A 4 12.36 38.17 6.98
C SER A 4 10.91 37.65 6.95
N ARG A 5 10.34 36.94 7.93
CA ARG A 5 10.73 36.48 9.27
C ARG A 5 9.76 35.36 9.67
N THR A 6 10.22 34.43 10.49
CA THR A 6 9.46 33.32 11.08
C THR A 6 8.39 33.82 12.07
N SER A 7 7.19 33.26 12.00
CA SER A 7 6.21 33.28 13.10
C SER A 7 5.93 31.84 13.54
N ARG A 8 6.19 31.56 14.82
CA ARG A 8 5.88 30.29 15.48
C ARG A 8 4.36 30.11 15.51
N ALA A 9 3.85 29.12 14.79
CA ALA A 9 2.50 28.62 15.01
C ALA A 9 2.52 27.71 16.25
N SER A 10 1.81 28.11 17.29
CA SER A 10 1.53 27.30 18.47
C SER A 10 0.64 26.11 18.10
N LEU A 11 1.02 24.92 18.58
CA LEU A 11 0.24 23.69 18.46
C LEU A 11 -1.10 23.84 19.19
N VAL A 12 -2.20 23.91 18.44
CA VAL A 12 -3.52 23.58 18.98
C VAL A 12 -3.70 22.06 18.91
N LYS A 13 -3.66 21.47 20.10
CA LYS A 13 -3.95 20.07 20.40
C LYS A 13 -5.45 19.81 20.25
N GLY A 14 -5.86 19.35 19.07
CA GLY A 14 -7.22 18.85 18.81
C GLY A 14 -7.31 17.35 19.06
N SER A 15 -7.26 16.93 20.32
CA SER A 15 -7.76 15.61 20.71
C SER A 15 -9.29 15.64 20.67
N SER A 16 -9.90 14.55 20.22
CA SER A 16 -11.36 14.26 20.18
C SER A 16 -12.06 14.40 18.82
N ARG A 17 -11.78 13.48 17.87
CA ARG A 17 -12.77 12.98 16.87
C ARG A 17 -12.62 11.47 16.57
N SER A 18 -12.09 10.67 17.49
CA SER A 18 -11.72 9.27 17.24
C SER A 18 -12.89 8.26 17.17
N LEU A 19 -14.15 8.66 17.41
CA LEU A 19 -15.25 7.70 17.54
C LEU A 19 -16.26 7.68 16.37
N THR A 20 -16.18 8.62 15.41
CA THR A 20 -17.20 8.74 14.34
C THR A 20 -16.77 8.22 12.98
N ASN A 21 -15.52 7.77 12.81
CA ASN A 21 -14.95 7.42 11.50
C ASN A 21 -14.72 5.92 11.28
N SER A 22 -15.10 5.06 12.23
CA SER A 22 -14.80 3.62 12.20
C SER A 22 -15.33 2.92 10.96
N GLY A 23 -16.55 3.25 10.50
CA GLY A 23 -17.15 2.65 9.30
C GLY A 23 -16.47 3.05 7.99
N ALA A 24 -16.13 4.33 7.83
CA ALA A 24 -15.41 4.81 6.66
C ALA A 24 -13.98 4.26 6.61
N GLN A 25 -13.32 4.16 7.76
CA GLN A 25 -11.99 3.58 7.89
C GLN A 25 -12.00 2.07 7.59
N GLN A 26 -13.06 1.36 7.99
CA GLN A 26 -13.23 -0.06 7.69
C GLN A 26 -13.44 -0.32 6.20
N ALA A 27 -14.21 0.52 5.51
CA ALA A 27 -14.40 0.43 4.05
C ALA A 27 -13.10 0.66 3.29
N LEU A 28 -12.26 1.58 3.77
CA LEU A 28 -10.94 1.85 3.21
C LEU A 28 -9.99 0.65 3.39
N ILE A 29 -9.96 0.01 4.56
CA ILE A 29 -9.17 -1.21 4.78
C ILE A 29 -9.68 -2.35 3.87
N ALA A 30 -11.00 -2.50 3.71
CA ALA A 30 -11.58 -3.52 2.85
C ALA A 30 -11.13 -3.39 1.38
N HIS A 31 -10.89 -2.17 0.91
CA HIS A 31 -10.36 -1.93 -0.45
C HIS A 31 -8.96 -2.54 -0.63
N TRP A 32 -8.04 -2.29 0.31
CA TRP A 32 -6.71 -2.89 0.28
C TRP A 32 -6.75 -4.40 0.39
N GLN A 33 -7.62 -4.95 1.24
CA GLN A 33 -7.81 -6.40 1.35
C GLN A 33 -8.31 -7.02 0.02
N GLY A 34 -9.14 -6.30 -0.74
CA GLY A 34 -9.53 -6.72 -2.09
C GLY A 34 -8.35 -6.79 -3.07
N ILE A 35 -7.44 -5.82 -3.01
CA ILE A 35 -6.20 -5.83 -3.81
C ILE A 35 -5.32 -7.03 -3.42
N VAL A 36 -5.08 -7.23 -2.13
CA VAL A 36 -4.28 -8.36 -1.62
C VAL A 36 -4.88 -9.69 -2.06
N LYS A 37 -6.20 -9.88 -1.94
CA LYS A 37 -6.89 -11.09 -2.42
C LYS A 37 -6.72 -11.32 -3.91
N SER A 38 -6.68 -10.25 -4.71
CA SER A 38 -6.46 -10.34 -6.16
C SER A 38 -5.03 -10.77 -6.49
N LEU A 39 -4.04 -10.23 -5.78
CA LEU A 39 -2.64 -10.65 -5.90
C LEU A 39 -2.46 -12.12 -5.52
N ASP A 40 -3.10 -12.53 -4.43
CA ASP A 40 -3.08 -13.90 -3.92
C ASP A 40 -3.67 -14.91 -4.92
N THR A 41 -4.87 -14.61 -5.43
CA THR A 41 -5.54 -15.42 -6.46
C THR A 41 -4.67 -15.54 -7.72
N PHE A 42 -4.03 -14.44 -8.12
CA PHE A 42 -3.16 -14.44 -9.29
C PHE A 42 -1.89 -15.28 -9.06
N LEU A 43 -1.26 -15.17 -7.88
CA LEU A 43 -0.12 -16.01 -7.51
C LEU A 43 -0.49 -17.50 -7.54
N HIS A 44 -1.62 -17.87 -6.92
CA HIS A 44 -2.12 -19.25 -6.94
C HIS A 44 -2.36 -19.76 -8.36
N THR A 45 -2.89 -18.91 -9.24
CA THR A 45 -3.09 -19.26 -10.66
C THR A 45 -1.75 -19.51 -11.36
N LEU A 46 -0.75 -18.65 -11.16
CA LEU A 46 0.58 -18.86 -11.76
C LEU A 46 1.25 -20.15 -11.25
N LYS A 47 1.11 -20.45 -9.95
CA LYS A 47 1.61 -21.69 -9.34
C LYS A 47 0.92 -22.93 -9.92
N ALA A 48 -0.41 -22.90 -10.02
CA ALA A 48 -1.21 -24.01 -10.57
C ALA A 48 -0.89 -24.30 -12.05
N ASN A 49 -0.37 -23.32 -12.78
CA ASN A 49 0.04 -23.46 -14.17
C ASN A 49 1.56 -23.72 -14.33
N HIS A 50 2.25 -24.09 -13.26
CA HIS A 50 3.69 -24.42 -13.27
C HIS A 50 4.58 -23.31 -13.85
N VAL A 51 4.19 -22.04 -13.67
CA VAL A 51 5.01 -20.91 -14.15
C VAL A 51 6.32 -20.88 -13.37
N PRO A 52 7.49 -20.84 -14.04
CA PRO A 52 8.78 -20.82 -13.37
C PRO A 52 8.90 -19.70 -12.32
N PRO A 53 9.48 -19.96 -11.13
CA PRO A 53 9.55 -18.97 -10.04
C PRO A 53 10.24 -17.65 -10.41
N PHE A 54 11.20 -17.68 -11.33
CA PHE A 54 11.86 -16.46 -11.81
C PHE A 54 10.92 -15.56 -12.63
N LEU A 55 9.98 -16.14 -13.38
CA LEU A 55 8.96 -15.39 -14.12
C LEU A 55 7.92 -14.82 -13.15
N VAL A 56 7.47 -15.63 -12.18
CA VAL A 56 6.55 -15.17 -11.13
C VAL A 56 7.14 -13.94 -10.41
N ARG A 57 8.41 -14.01 -10.00
CA ARG A 57 9.12 -12.88 -9.38
C ARG A 57 9.11 -11.64 -10.28
N LYS A 58 9.47 -11.77 -11.57
CA LYS A 58 9.47 -10.64 -12.52
C LYS A 58 8.09 -10.01 -12.70
N VAL A 59 7.05 -10.83 -12.81
CA VAL A 59 5.66 -10.35 -12.96
C VAL A 59 5.25 -9.55 -11.72
N PHE A 60 5.47 -10.08 -10.52
CA PHE A 60 5.13 -9.34 -9.30
C PHE A 60 5.97 -8.09 -9.10
N THR A 61 7.26 -8.08 -9.48
CA THR A 61 8.06 -6.84 -9.50
C THR A 61 7.41 -5.75 -10.36
N GLN A 62 6.89 -6.11 -11.54
CA GLN A 62 6.20 -5.16 -12.41
C GLN A 62 4.87 -4.69 -11.81
N ILE A 63 4.11 -5.59 -11.19
CA ILE A 63 2.84 -5.24 -10.51
C ILE A 63 3.10 -4.26 -9.36
N PHE A 64 4.08 -4.52 -8.49
CA PHE A 64 4.42 -3.60 -7.40
C PHE A 64 4.95 -2.27 -7.91
N SER A 65 5.73 -2.28 -8.99
CA SER A 65 6.20 -1.05 -9.64
C SER A 65 5.02 -0.24 -10.20
N PHE A 66 4.04 -0.91 -10.80
CA PHE A 66 2.81 -0.27 -11.28
C PHE A 66 1.99 0.34 -10.13
N ILE A 67 1.79 -0.39 -9.03
CA ILE A 67 1.10 0.12 -7.83
C ILE A 67 1.82 1.38 -7.32
N ASN A 68 3.15 1.35 -7.22
CA ASN A 68 3.95 2.49 -6.77
C ASN A 68 3.75 3.71 -7.68
N VAL A 69 3.86 3.54 -9.01
CA VAL A 69 3.65 4.62 -9.96
C VAL A 69 2.23 5.19 -9.87
N GLN A 70 1.21 4.35 -9.74
CA GLN A 70 -0.17 4.80 -9.61
C GLN A 70 -0.43 5.58 -8.32
N LEU A 71 0.12 5.11 -7.19
CA LEU A 71 0.05 5.82 -5.91
C LEU A 71 0.75 7.17 -6.00
N PHE A 72 1.97 7.19 -6.54
CA PHE A 72 2.75 8.41 -6.66
C PHE A 72 2.09 9.42 -7.60
N ASN A 73 1.59 8.97 -8.76
CA ASN A 73 0.85 9.82 -9.68
C ASN A 73 -0.40 10.40 -9.04
N SER A 74 -1.13 9.61 -8.23
CA SER A 74 -2.30 10.10 -7.50
C SER A 74 -1.93 11.21 -6.51
N LEU A 75 -0.81 11.06 -5.78
CA LEU A 75 -0.32 12.08 -4.85
C LEU A 75 0.19 13.33 -5.56
N LEU A 76 0.89 13.17 -6.68
CA LEU A 76 1.45 14.29 -7.44
C LEU A 76 0.39 15.13 -8.15
N LEU A 77 -0.61 14.47 -8.75
CA LEU A 77 -1.57 15.12 -9.64
C LEU A 77 -2.79 15.68 -8.89
N ARG A 78 -3.06 15.23 -7.66
CA ARG A 78 -4.29 15.54 -6.93
C ARG A 78 -3.99 16.03 -5.52
N ARG A 79 -4.17 17.33 -5.29
CA ARG A 79 -3.85 17.99 -4.01
C ARG A 79 -4.66 17.43 -2.84
N GLU A 80 -5.90 16.99 -3.09
CA GLU A 80 -6.77 16.39 -2.08
C GLU A 80 -6.24 15.05 -1.56
N CYS A 81 -5.34 14.38 -2.30
CA CYS A 81 -4.69 13.16 -1.84
C CYS A 81 -3.61 13.44 -0.77
N CYS A 82 -3.11 14.67 -0.66
CA CYS A 82 -2.01 15.04 0.24
C CYS A 82 -2.51 15.51 1.62
N SER A 83 -3.09 14.59 2.39
CA SER A 83 -3.56 14.82 3.77
C SER A 83 -3.02 13.77 4.74
N PHE A 84 -3.03 14.06 6.04
CA PHE A 84 -2.62 13.10 7.06
C PHE A 84 -3.44 11.80 7.01
N SER A 85 -4.77 11.91 6.87
CA SER A 85 -5.65 10.73 6.79
C SER A 85 -5.37 9.87 5.55
N ASN A 86 -5.07 10.49 4.41
CA ASN A 86 -4.69 9.74 3.20
C ASN A 86 -3.30 9.12 3.33
N GLY A 87 -2.38 9.80 4.02
CA GLY A 87 -1.07 9.23 4.36
C GLY A 87 -1.21 7.97 5.22
N GLU A 88 -2.04 8.00 6.26
CA GLU A 88 -2.32 6.83 7.08
C GLU A 88 -3.04 5.72 6.29
N TYR A 89 -3.95 6.07 5.37
CA TYR A 89 -4.59 5.11 4.46
C TYR A 89 -3.58 4.40 3.55
N VAL A 90 -2.67 5.15 2.92
CA VAL A 90 -1.62 4.58 2.05
C VAL A 90 -0.67 3.71 2.89
N LYS A 91 -0.26 4.18 4.06
CA LYS A 91 0.61 3.44 4.97
C LYS A 91 -0.01 2.11 5.40
N ALA A 92 -1.29 2.09 5.78
CA ALA A 92 -1.99 0.85 6.15
C ALA A 92 -2.04 -0.12 4.97
N GLY A 93 -2.31 0.38 3.76
CA GLY A 93 -2.30 -0.42 2.55
C GLY A 93 -0.93 -1.03 2.21
N LEU A 94 0.13 -0.23 2.33
CA LEU A 94 1.49 -0.71 2.12
C LEU A 94 1.88 -1.78 3.14
N ALA A 95 1.43 -1.66 4.39
CA ALA A 95 1.65 -2.69 5.41
C ALA A 95 0.92 -4.02 5.08
N GLU A 96 -0.31 -3.96 4.54
CA GLU A 96 -1.02 -5.15 4.05
C GLU A 96 -0.28 -5.82 2.90
N LEU A 97 0.24 -5.03 1.94
CA LEU A 97 1.04 -5.54 0.83
C LEU A 97 2.37 -6.16 1.30
N GLU A 98 3.05 -5.53 2.26
CA GLU A 98 4.29 -6.06 2.84
C GLU A 98 4.04 -7.39 3.55
N ASN A 99 3.02 -7.46 4.40
CA ASN A 99 2.61 -8.69 5.09
C ASN A 99 2.26 -9.82 4.13
N TRP A 100 1.54 -9.53 3.04
CA TRP A 100 1.27 -10.51 2.00
C TRP A 100 2.55 -10.96 1.29
N CYS A 101 3.44 -10.02 0.95
CA CYS A 101 4.70 -10.32 0.27
C CYS A 101 5.61 -11.23 1.09
N SER A 102 5.70 -11.04 2.42
CA SER A 102 6.44 -11.94 3.30
C SER A 102 5.92 -13.38 3.21
N LYS A 103 4.60 -13.58 3.31
CA LYS A 103 3.97 -14.91 3.20
C LYS A 103 4.15 -15.52 1.81
N ALA A 104 3.95 -14.73 0.77
CA ALA A 104 4.11 -15.17 -0.62
C ALA A 104 5.56 -15.55 -0.95
N THR A 105 6.54 -14.86 -0.37
CA THR A 105 7.96 -15.15 -0.56
C THR A 105 8.32 -16.50 0.03
N ASP A 106 7.84 -16.79 1.25
CA ASP A 106 8.01 -18.11 1.86
C ASP A 106 7.40 -19.20 0.96
N GLU A 107 6.20 -18.97 0.41
CA GLU A 107 5.56 -19.93 -0.50
C GLU A 107 6.27 -20.14 -1.84
N VAL A 108 6.94 -19.13 -2.38
CA VAL A 108 7.64 -19.20 -3.67
C VAL A 108 9.04 -19.79 -3.49
N ILE A 109 9.68 -19.59 -2.34
CA ILE A 109 11.00 -20.14 -2.02
C ILE A 109 10.90 -21.61 -1.58
N LEU A 110 9.85 -22.00 -0.85
CA LEU A 110 9.68 -23.36 -0.32
C LEU A 110 9.23 -24.41 -1.37
N LEU A 111 9.01 -24.02 -2.62
CA LEU A 111 8.68 -24.94 -3.73
C LEU A 111 9.89 -25.29 -4.61
N VAL A 112 11.11 -24.96 -4.19
CA VAL A 112 12.34 -25.45 -4.83
C VAL A 112 12.87 -26.62 -3.99
N PRO A 113 12.56 -27.89 -4.32
CA PRO A 113 13.50 -28.96 -4.01
C PRO A 113 14.73 -28.76 -4.90
N ASP A 114 15.90 -28.70 -4.29
CA ASP A 114 17.19 -28.85 -4.98
C ASP A 114 17.23 -30.17 -5.80
#